data_AF-A0A6L7QJI4-F1
#
_entry.id   AF-A0A6L7QJI4-F1
#
_cell.length_a   1.000
_cell.length_b   1.000
_cell.length_c   1.000
_cell.angle_alpha   90.00
_cell.angle_beta   90.00
_cell.angle_gamma   90.00
#
_symmetry.space_group_name_H-M   'P 1'
#
loop_
_entity.id
_entity.type
_entity.pdbx_description
1 polymer ?
#
loop_
_entity_poly.entity_id
_entity_poly.type
_entity_poly.pdbx_seq_one_letter_code
_entity_poly.pdbx_strand_id
1 'polypeptide(L)'
;MKKLSVGGLALALLVLASGNISAQEQQMTCEEYMALGNELVNRENAANTQIEELNAQLEALNMQIAQLDRANADLNAQILAAIGHSESEVMAFGRELNAIIAQLEGLMARAPEVLIMRRGEVTAIDSRVAELKQSNIAALPEMMDKLATIDQMLAELKARVAQPVVIDYKVERGDNLWNISKKEQIYDDPYMWPRIYRANKDQ
;
A
#
# COMPACT_ATOMS: atom_id res chain seq x y z
N MET A 1 -25.97 -15.41 5.20
CA MET A 1 -25.71 -15.00 6.60
C MET A 1 -25.74 -16.21 7.53
N LYS A 2 -24.59 -16.85 7.76
CA LYS A 2 -24.29 -17.59 9.00
C LYS A 2 -22.82 -17.34 9.25
N LYS A 3 -22.55 -16.54 10.28
CA LYS A 3 -21.23 -16.03 10.63
C LYS A 3 -20.33 -17.22 10.96
N LEU A 4 -19.32 -17.45 10.12
CA LEU A 4 -18.21 -18.36 10.43
C LEU A 4 -17.50 -17.77 11.64
N SER A 5 -17.70 -18.42 12.78
CA SER A 5 -17.07 -18.15 14.06
C SER A 5 -15.58 -18.49 13.97
N VAL A 6 -14.80 -17.60 13.35
CA VAL A 6 -13.35 -17.51 13.56
C VAL A 6 -13.17 -16.89 14.94
N GLY A 7 -13.20 -17.73 15.97
CA GLY A 7 -13.18 -17.25 17.34
C GLY A 7 -13.20 -18.43 18.30
N GLY A 8 -12.03 -18.99 18.55
CA GLY A 8 -11.92 -20.11 19.50
C GLY A 8 -10.63 -20.91 19.45
N LEU A 9 -9.49 -20.32 19.06
CA LEU A 9 -8.19 -20.89 19.45
C LEU A 9 -7.92 -20.52 20.91
N ALA A 10 -8.77 -21.03 21.80
CA ALA A 10 -8.49 -21.07 23.21
C ALA A 10 -7.52 -22.23 23.44
N LEU A 11 -6.24 -21.91 23.30
CA LEU A 11 -5.15 -22.73 23.82
C LEU A 11 -5.31 -22.79 25.35
N ALA A 12 -6.13 -23.71 25.83
CA ALA A 12 -6.24 -24.02 27.25
C ALA A 12 -5.74 -25.44 27.46
N LEU A 13 -4.43 -25.62 27.29
CA LEU A 13 -3.71 -26.67 28.01
C LEU A 13 -3.63 -26.21 29.48
N LEU A 14 -4.79 -26.10 30.13
CA LEU A 14 -4.88 -25.81 31.56
C LEU A 14 -4.60 -27.12 32.28
N VAL A 15 -3.31 -27.50 32.30
CA VAL A 15 -2.80 -28.45 33.27
C VAL A 15 -2.93 -27.74 34.61
N LEU A 16 -4.03 -28.01 35.32
CA LEU A 16 -4.18 -27.65 36.72
C LEU A 16 -3.11 -28.40 37.51
N ALA A 17 -1.95 -27.75 37.65
CA ALA A 17 -0.98 -28.04 38.67
C ALA A 17 -1.59 -27.62 40.01
N SER A 18 -2.31 -28.53 40.66
CA SER A 18 -2.64 -28.40 42.08
C SER A 18 -2.59 -29.76 42.75
N GLY A 19 -1.36 -30.26 42.88
CA GLY A 19 -0.98 -31.21 43.91
C GLY A 19 0.30 -30.69 44.56
N ASN A 20 0.18 -30.03 45.72
CA ASN A 20 1.33 -29.78 46.58
C ASN A 20 1.92 -31.14 46.97
N ILE A 21 3.01 -31.57 46.35
CA ILE A 21 3.79 -32.70 46.84
C ILE A 21 4.69 -32.15 47.93
N SER A 22 4.12 -31.96 49.12
CA SER A 22 4.92 -31.94 50.34
C SER A 22 5.52 -33.34 50.51
N ALA A 23 6.84 -33.41 50.60
CA ALA A 23 7.59 -34.63 50.82
C ALA A 23 7.26 -35.24 52.19
N GLN A 24 6.21 -36.03 52.24
CA GLN A 24 5.92 -36.99 53.30
C GLN A 24 5.73 -38.32 52.59
N GLU A 25 6.65 -39.27 52.80
CA GLU A 25 6.60 -40.61 52.23
C GLU A 25 5.38 -41.38 52.79
N GLN A 26 4.20 -41.13 52.25
CA GLN A 26 3.07 -42.03 52.37
C GLN A 26 3.26 -43.14 51.33
N GLN A 27 3.59 -44.34 51.79
CA GLN A 27 3.52 -45.54 50.96
C GLN A 27 2.06 -45.72 50.51
N MET A 28 1.74 -45.33 49.28
CA MET A 28 0.41 -45.56 48.70
C MET A 28 0.08 -47.06 48.75
N THR A 29 -1.17 -47.35 49.06
CA THR A 29 -1.69 -48.72 49.04
C THR A 29 -1.68 -49.28 47.61
N CYS A 30 -1.65 -50.61 47.48
CA CYS A 30 -1.71 -51.28 46.18
C CYS A 30 -2.95 -50.83 45.37
N GLU A 31 -4.07 -50.60 46.05
CA GLU A 31 -5.32 -50.12 45.46
C GLU A 31 -5.19 -48.69 44.90
N GLU A 32 -4.56 -47.77 45.64
CA GLU A 32 -4.26 -46.41 45.17
C GLU A 32 -3.32 -46.41 43.96
N TYR A 33 -2.31 -47.28 43.94
CA TYR A 33 -1.44 -47.46 42.77
C TYR A 33 -2.21 -47.94 41.54
N MET A 34 -3.10 -48.92 41.72
CA MET A 34 -3.95 -49.41 40.63
C MET A 34 -4.90 -48.32 40.11
N ALA A 35 -5.49 -47.53 41.01
CA ALA A 35 -6.36 -46.41 40.65
C ALA A 35 -5.60 -45.33 39.86
N LEU A 36 -4.40 -44.94 40.32
CA LEU A 36 -3.53 -43.98 39.62
C LEU A 36 -3.11 -44.51 38.24
N GLY A 37 -2.78 -45.79 38.13
CA GLY A 37 -2.47 -46.43 36.85
C GLY A 37 -3.63 -46.34 35.86
N ASN A 38 -4.85 -46.63 36.31
CA ASN A 38 -6.06 -46.51 35.48
C ASN A 38 -6.35 -45.05 35.07
N GLU A 39 -6.15 -44.08 35.97
CA GLU A 39 -6.30 -42.66 35.67
C GLU A 39 -5.32 -42.20 34.57
N LEU A 40 -4.04 -42.57 34.70
CA LEU A 40 -3.02 -42.23 33.72
C LEU A 40 -3.32 -42.83 32.34
N VAL A 41 -3.75 -44.09 32.29
CA VAL A 41 -4.18 -44.74 31.03
C VAL A 41 -5.38 -44.03 30.41
N ASN A 42 -6.38 -43.66 31.21
CA ASN A 42 -7.54 -42.92 30.71
C ASN A 42 -7.14 -41.55 30.16
N ARG A 43 -6.21 -40.85 30.82
CA ARG A 43 -5.68 -39.56 30.36
C ARG A 43 -4.87 -39.70 29.08
N GLU A 44 -4.04 -40.74 28.97
CA GLU A 44 -3.28 -41.05 27.76
C GLU A 44 -4.23 -41.32 26.58
N ASN A 45 -5.25 -42.16 26.77
CA ASN A 45 -6.24 -42.45 25.74
C ASN A 45 -7.01 -41.19 25.30
N ALA A 46 -7.41 -40.35 26.25
CA ALA A 46 -8.07 -39.08 25.95
C ALA A 46 -7.15 -38.13 25.17
N ALA A 47 -5.88 -38.00 25.56
CA ALA A 47 -4.90 -37.19 24.85
C ALA A 47 -4.63 -37.71 23.43
N ASN A 48 -4.51 -39.03 23.26
CA ASN A 48 -4.34 -39.65 21.94
C ASN A 48 -5.55 -39.39 21.03
N THR A 49 -6.77 -39.50 21.57
CA THR A 49 -8.00 -39.17 20.82
C THR A 49 -8.01 -37.70 20.39
N GLN A 50 -7.60 -36.78 21.27
CA GLN A 50 -7.49 -35.36 20.93
C GLN A 50 -6.43 -35.07 19.87
N ILE A 51 -5.29 -35.76 19.92
CA ILE A 51 -4.24 -35.64 18.90
C ILE A 51 -4.76 -36.11 17.53
N GLU A 52 -5.47 -37.24 17.49
CA GLU A 52 -6.10 -37.74 16.26
C GLU A 52 -7.11 -36.74 15.69
N GLU A 53 -7.96 -36.17 16.54
CA GLU A 53 -8.92 -35.15 16.13
C GLU A 53 -8.23 -33.88 15.58
N LEU A 54 -7.22 -33.37 16.29
CA LEU A 54 -6.45 -32.21 15.85
C LEU A 54 -5.72 -32.47 14.52
N ASN A 55 -5.16 -33.66 14.33
CA ASN A 55 -4.53 -34.05 13.08
C ASN A 55 -5.54 -34.09 11.92
N ALA A 56 -6.76 -34.60 12.17
CA ALA A 56 -7.82 -34.58 11.18
C ALA A 56 -8.26 -33.14 10.83
N GLN A 57 -8.33 -32.24 11.81
CA GLN A 57 -8.63 -30.83 11.60
C GLN A 57 -7.52 -30.12 10.81
N LEU A 58 -6.25 -30.39 11.12
CA LEU A 58 -5.11 -29.85 10.37
C LEU A 58 -5.14 -30.28 8.91
N GLU A 59 -5.41 -31.56 8.65
CA GLU A 59 -5.51 -32.08 7.29
C GLU A 59 -6.67 -31.41 6.53
N ALA A 60 -7.83 -31.25 7.18
CA ALA A 60 -8.96 -30.55 6.59
C ALA A 60 -8.64 -29.08 6.24
N LEU A 61 -7.95 -28.36 7.13
CA LEU A 61 -7.51 -26.98 6.89
C LEU A 61 -6.48 -26.89 5.76
N ASN A 62 -5.52 -27.81 5.71
CA ASN A 62 -4.53 -27.86 4.62
C ASN A 62 -5.20 -28.07 3.26
N MET A 63 -6.21 -28.95 3.19
CA MET A 63 -7.01 -29.12 1.97
C MET A 63 -7.76 -27.85 1.58
N GLN A 64 -8.33 -27.13 2.55
CA GLN A 64 -9.03 -25.86 2.29
C GLN A 64 -8.08 -24.78 1.77
N ILE A 65 -6.88 -24.65 2.35
CA ILE A 65 -5.85 -23.72 1.88
C ILE A 65 -5.48 -24.03 0.44
N ALA A 66 -5.18 -25.30 0.13
CA ALA A 66 -4.84 -25.72 -1.23
C ALA A 66 -5.98 -25.45 -2.23
N GLN A 67 -7.24 -25.57 -1.81
CA GLN A 67 -8.39 -25.23 -2.65
C GLN A 67 -8.50 -23.72 -2.89
N LEU A 68 -8.32 -22.90 -1.84
CA LEU A 68 -8.35 -21.44 -1.95
C LEU A 68 -7.20 -20.92 -2.82
N ASP A 69 -6.01 -21.50 -2.72
CA ASP A 69 -4.87 -21.14 -3.55
C ASP A 69 -5.15 -21.39 -5.04
N ARG A 70 -5.75 -22.53 -5.36
CA ARG A 70 -6.17 -22.84 -6.74
C ARG A 70 -7.24 -21.88 -7.23
N ALA A 71 -8.23 -21.56 -6.39
CA ALA A 71 -9.29 -20.62 -6.75
C ALA A 71 -8.75 -19.21 -6.99
N ASN A 72 -7.80 -18.74 -6.17
CA ASN A 72 -7.11 -17.47 -6.36
C ASN A 72 -6.30 -17.45 -7.65
N ALA A 73 -5.54 -18.52 -7.95
CA ALA A 73 -4.78 -18.62 -9.18
C ALA A 73 -5.70 -18.57 -10.42
N ASP A 74 -6.83 -19.28 -10.38
CA ASP A 74 -7.82 -19.29 -11.47
C ASP A 74 -8.46 -17.90 -11.66
N LEU A 75 -8.89 -17.25 -10.57
CA LEU A 75 -9.43 -15.89 -10.62
C LEU A 75 -8.41 -14.89 -11.18
N ASN A 76 -7.15 -14.97 -10.76
CA ASN A 76 -6.09 -14.11 -11.30
C ASN A 76 -5.90 -14.35 -12.81
N ALA A 77 -5.90 -15.60 -13.26
CA ALA A 77 -5.82 -15.92 -14.68
C ALA A 77 -7.02 -15.36 -15.47
N GLN A 78 -8.24 -15.46 -14.92
CA GLN A 78 -9.45 -14.88 -15.52
C GLN A 78 -9.38 -13.36 -15.61
N ILE A 79 -8.89 -12.67 -14.57
CA ILE A 79 -8.72 -11.21 -14.57
C ILE A 79 -7.73 -10.80 -15.67
N LEU A 80 -6.57 -11.44 -15.74
CA LEU A 80 -5.54 -11.16 -16.75
C LEU A 80 -6.06 -11.40 -18.18
N ALA A 81 -6.81 -12.48 -18.38
CA ALA A 81 -7.46 -12.77 -19.66
C ALA A 81 -8.53 -11.73 -20.02
N ALA A 82 -9.32 -11.26 -19.06
CA ALA A 82 -10.38 -10.27 -19.28
C ALA A 82 -9.82 -8.89 -19.66
N ILE A 83 -8.71 -8.45 -19.05
CA ILE A 83 -8.07 -7.19 -19.40
C ILE A 83 -7.16 -7.31 -20.64
N GLY A 84 -6.77 -8.53 -21.02
CA GLY A 84 -5.91 -8.81 -22.18
C GLY A 84 -4.43 -8.50 -21.94
N HIS A 85 -3.97 -8.60 -20.69
CA HIS A 85 -2.60 -8.25 -20.29
C HIS A 85 -1.97 -9.33 -19.42
N SER A 86 -0.65 -9.40 -19.45
CA SER A 86 0.14 -10.29 -18.59
C SER A 86 0.30 -9.71 -17.18
N GLU A 87 0.58 -10.59 -16.22
CA GLU A 87 0.91 -10.20 -14.85
C GLU A 87 2.10 -9.22 -14.80
N SER A 88 3.12 -9.45 -15.63
CA SER A 88 4.30 -8.59 -15.71
C SER A 88 3.99 -7.17 -16.18
N GLU A 89 3.03 -7.02 -17.09
CA GLU A 89 2.56 -5.72 -17.59
C GLU A 89 1.75 -4.98 -16.52
N VAL A 90 0.88 -5.69 -15.80
CA VAL A 90 0.12 -5.12 -14.67
C VAL A 90 1.08 -4.65 -13.58
N MET A 91 2.08 -5.46 -13.22
CA MET A 91 3.10 -5.06 -12.24
C MET A 91 3.93 -3.86 -12.73
N ALA A 92 4.30 -3.82 -14.01
CA ALA A 92 5.03 -2.69 -14.58
C ALA A 92 4.21 -1.40 -14.54
N PHE A 93 2.93 -1.48 -14.90
CA PHE A 93 1.99 -0.36 -14.83
C PHE A 93 1.86 0.16 -13.39
N GLY A 94 1.68 -0.73 -12.41
CA GLY A 94 1.63 -0.36 -11.00
C GLY A 94 2.91 0.33 -10.51
N ARG A 95 4.09 -0.14 -10.95
CA ARG A 95 5.38 0.53 -10.65
C ARG A 95 5.46 1.92 -11.28
N GLU A 96 4.96 2.08 -12.50
CA GLU A 96 4.92 3.39 -13.16
C GLU A 96 4.03 4.38 -12.41
N LEU A 97 2.84 3.97 -11.97
CA LEU A 97 1.96 4.80 -11.14
C LEU A 97 2.64 5.19 -9.81
N ASN A 98 3.30 4.26 -9.14
CA ASN A 98 4.05 4.56 -7.91
C ASN A 98 5.19 5.56 -8.15
N ALA A 99 5.88 5.45 -9.29
CA ALA A 99 6.93 6.39 -9.67
C ALA A 99 6.34 7.80 -9.92
N ILE A 100 5.18 7.90 -10.57
CA ILE A 100 4.46 9.16 -10.75
C ILE A 100 4.05 9.77 -9.41
N ILE A 101 3.52 8.96 -8.48
CA ILE A 101 3.18 9.42 -7.12
C ILE A 101 4.42 10.01 -6.45
N ALA A 102 5.56 9.31 -6.47
CA ALA A 102 6.81 9.82 -5.88
C ALA A 102 7.29 11.12 -6.54
N GLN A 103 7.14 11.27 -7.87
CA GLN A 103 7.46 12.52 -8.56
C GLN A 103 6.54 13.66 -8.11
N LEU A 104 5.24 13.41 -8.00
CA LEU A 104 4.26 14.40 -7.56
C LEU A 104 4.48 14.79 -6.09
N GLU A 105 4.80 13.85 -5.20
CA GLU A 105 5.21 14.13 -3.82
C GLU A 105 6.44 15.05 -3.78
N GLY A 106 7.45 14.74 -4.60
CA GLY A 106 8.64 15.56 -4.74
C GLY A 106 8.36 16.97 -5.27
N LEU A 107 7.33 17.15 -6.10
CA LEU A 107 6.87 18.46 -6.55
C LEU A 107 6.09 19.17 -5.44
N MET A 108 5.16 18.50 -4.75
CA MET A 108 4.36 19.11 -3.69
C MET A 108 5.21 19.68 -2.55
N ALA A 109 6.35 19.05 -2.25
CA ALA A 109 7.30 19.50 -1.24
C ALA A 109 8.10 20.77 -1.64
N ARG A 110 8.00 21.23 -2.89
CA ARG A 110 8.72 22.42 -3.37
C ARG A 110 7.99 23.70 -2.99
N ALA A 111 8.78 24.75 -2.81
CA ALA A 111 8.27 26.11 -2.62
C ALA A 111 7.48 26.59 -3.87
N PRO A 112 6.48 27.48 -3.70
CA PRO A 112 5.63 27.96 -4.80
C PRO A 112 6.40 28.55 -5.99
N GLU A 113 7.49 29.25 -5.74
CA GLU A 113 8.31 29.91 -6.77
C GLU A 113 8.95 28.87 -7.70
N VAL A 114 9.48 27.78 -7.12
CA VAL A 114 10.13 26.69 -7.86
C VAL A 114 9.09 25.85 -8.61
N LEU A 115 7.88 25.72 -8.05
CA LEU A 115 6.80 24.97 -8.68
C LEU A 115 6.33 25.59 -10.00
N ILE A 116 6.30 26.92 -10.09
CA ILE A 116 5.91 27.62 -11.32
C ILE A 116 6.93 27.37 -12.43
N MET A 117 8.22 27.37 -12.10
CA MET A 117 9.28 27.02 -13.07
C MET A 117 9.11 25.59 -13.60
N ARG A 118 8.60 24.68 -12.76
CA ARG A 118 8.34 23.29 -13.11
C ARG A 118 6.91 23.02 -13.58
N ARG A 119 6.14 24.03 -13.97
CA ARG A 119 4.77 23.85 -14.50
C ARG A 119 4.73 22.92 -15.72
N GLY A 120 5.79 22.93 -16.54
CA GLY A 120 5.97 21.99 -17.64
C GLY A 120 6.00 20.53 -17.19
N GLU A 121 6.67 20.24 -16.07
CA GLU A 121 6.72 18.89 -15.48
C GLU A 121 5.33 18.43 -15.03
N VAL A 122 4.56 19.29 -14.35
CA VAL A 122 3.18 18.98 -13.93
C VAL A 122 2.29 18.67 -15.14
N THR A 123 2.44 19.44 -16.23
CA THR A 123 1.67 19.24 -17.47
C THR A 123 2.05 17.95 -18.19
N ALA A 124 3.35 17.62 -18.19
CA ALA A 124 3.85 16.37 -18.76
C ALA A 124 3.35 15.15 -17.97
N ILE A 125 3.37 15.20 -16.63
CA ILE A 125 2.84 14.14 -15.78
C ILE A 125 1.34 13.97 -16.01
N ASP A 126 0.58 15.06 -16.06
CA ASP A 126 -0.86 15.01 -16.35
C ASP A 126 -1.17 14.35 -17.69
N SER A 127 -0.42 14.69 -18.74
CA SER A 127 -0.54 14.08 -20.06
C SER A 127 -0.21 12.58 -20.01
N ARG A 128 0.86 12.20 -19.31
CA ARG A 128 1.24 10.80 -19.15
C ARG A 128 0.17 10.00 -18.40
N VAL A 129 -0.41 10.55 -17.34
CA VAL A 129 -1.50 9.93 -16.59
C VAL A 129 -2.74 9.77 -17.47
N ALA A 130 -3.06 10.76 -18.32
CA ALA A 130 -4.16 10.67 -19.26
C ALA A 130 -3.96 9.56 -20.31
N GLU A 131 -2.73 9.32 -20.76
CA GLU A 131 -2.38 8.17 -21.61
C GLU A 131 -2.56 6.84 -20.87
N LEU A 132 -2.02 6.74 -19.65
CA LEU A 132 -2.09 5.50 -18.85
C LEU A 132 -3.53 5.09 -18.55
N LYS A 133 -4.43 6.07 -18.34
CA LYS A 133 -5.86 5.85 -18.14
C LYS A 133 -6.59 5.21 -19.34
N GLN A 134 -5.99 5.21 -20.53
CA GLN A 134 -6.57 4.55 -21.71
C GLN A 134 -6.34 3.03 -21.71
N SER A 135 -5.40 2.53 -20.90
CA SER A 135 -5.14 1.10 -20.77
C SER A 135 -6.24 0.40 -19.99
N ASN A 136 -6.60 -0.84 -20.38
CA ASN A 136 -7.53 -1.67 -19.61
C ASN A 136 -7.01 -1.99 -18.20
N ILE A 137 -5.68 -1.97 -18.00
CA ILE A 137 -5.04 -2.16 -16.69
C ILE A 137 -5.51 -1.09 -15.69
N ALA A 138 -5.84 0.12 -16.16
CA ALA A 138 -6.33 1.21 -15.31
C ALA A 138 -7.68 0.93 -14.64
N ALA A 139 -8.47 -0.01 -15.18
CA ALA A 139 -9.76 -0.41 -14.62
C ALA A 139 -9.63 -1.38 -13.42
N LEU A 140 -8.43 -1.88 -13.13
CA LEU A 140 -8.21 -2.73 -11.95
C LEU A 140 -8.37 -1.89 -10.67
N PRO A 141 -9.05 -2.41 -9.62
CA PRO A 141 -9.32 -1.64 -8.40
C PRO A 141 -8.09 -1.01 -7.77
N GLU A 142 -6.99 -1.78 -7.64
CA GLU A 142 -5.74 -1.26 -7.07
C GLU A 142 -5.14 -0.10 -7.91
N MET A 143 -5.30 -0.17 -9.24
CA MET A 143 -4.82 0.88 -10.14
C MET A 143 -5.73 2.11 -10.08
N MET A 144 -7.04 1.92 -9.95
CA MET A 144 -8.00 3.01 -9.75
C MET A 144 -7.70 3.81 -8.48
N ASP A 145 -7.37 3.14 -7.37
CA ASP A 145 -7.03 3.81 -6.11
C ASP A 145 -5.76 4.68 -6.24
N LYS A 146 -4.75 4.16 -6.93
CA LYS A 146 -3.52 4.90 -7.25
C LYS A 146 -3.81 6.09 -8.17
N LEU A 147 -4.60 5.90 -9.21
CA LEU A 147 -4.98 6.96 -10.14
C LEU A 147 -5.79 8.07 -9.46
N ALA A 148 -6.70 7.71 -8.54
CA ALA A 148 -7.45 8.70 -7.76
C ALA A 148 -6.52 9.55 -6.87
N THR A 149 -5.51 8.92 -6.27
CA THR A 149 -4.47 9.63 -5.50
C THR A 149 -3.69 10.60 -6.39
N ILE A 150 -3.24 10.13 -7.56
CA ILE A 150 -2.53 10.94 -8.56
C ILE A 150 -3.39 12.12 -9.02
N ASP A 151 -4.68 11.90 -9.31
CA ASP A 151 -5.60 12.96 -9.75
C ASP A 151 -5.77 14.04 -8.68
N GLN A 152 -5.88 13.66 -7.42
CA GLN A 152 -5.97 14.60 -6.30
C GLN A 152 -4.71 15.46 -6.21
N MET A 153 -3.53 14.85 -6.28
CA MET A 153 -2.25 15.57 -6.22
C MET A 153 -2.05 16.49 -7.43
N LEU A 154 -2.43 16.03 -8.62
CA LEU A 154 -2.37 16.84 -9.85
C LEU A 154 -3.31 18.04 -9.78
N ALA A 155 -4.53 17.86 -9.25
CA ALA A 155 -5.47 18.96 -9.06
C ALA A 155 -4.89 20.02 -8.11
N GLU A 156 -4.30 19.61 -6.99
CA GLU A 156 -3.64 20.52 -6.05
C GLU A 156 -2.45 21.25 -6.69
N LEU A 157 -1.55 20.52 -7.36
CA LEU A 157 -0.39 21.10 -8.02
C LEU A 157 -0.80 22.09 -9.12
N LYS A 158 -1.80 21.74 -9.94
CA LYS A 158 -2.37 22.64 -10.96
C LYS A 158 -2.91 23.92 -10.34
N ALA A 159 -3.60 23.83 -9.20
CA ALA A 159 -4.09 25.01 -8.49
C ALA A 159 -2.94 25.88 -7.96
N ARG A 160 -1.85 25.27 -7.47
CA ARG A 160 -0.67 25.99 -6.97
C ARG A 160 0.10 26.70 -8.09
N VAL A 161 0.31 26.05 -9.24
CA VAL A 161 1.03 26.65 -10.38
C VAL A 161 0.20 27.67 -11.17
N ALA A 162 -1.13 27.69 -10.97
CA ALA A 162 -2.00 28.70 -11.56
C ALA A 162 -2.02 30.02 -10.78
N GLN A 163 -1.51 30.05 -9.54
CA GLN A 163 -1.46 31.26 -8.73
C GLN A 163 -0.37 32.21 -9.25
N PRO A 164 -0.68 33.51 -9.42
CA PRO A 164 0.33 34.49 -9.81
C PRO A 164 1.31 34.70 -8.66
N VAL A 165 2.59 34.37 -8.89
CA VAL A 165 3.68 34.67 -7.96
C VAL A 165 4.44 35.88 -8.44
N VAL A 166 4.68 36.82 -7.53
CA VAL A 166 5.56 37.96 -7.78
C VAL A 166 6.99 37.45 -7.72
N ILE A 167 7.73 37.62 -8.81
CA ILE A 167 9.11 37.14 -8.92
C ILE A 167 10.04 38.34 -8.74
N ASP A 168 10.73 38.39 -7.60
CA ASP A 168 11.73 39.41 -7.34
C ASP A 168 13.03 39.07 -8.09
N TYR A 169 13.45 39.95 -8.99
CA TYR A 169 14.68 39.77 -9.79
C TYR A 169 15.62 40.96 -9.60
N LYS A 170 16.86 40.67 -9.16
CA LYS A 170 17.91 41.68 -9.05
C LYS A 170 18.64 41.81 -10.39
N VAL A 171 18.55 43.00 -11.00
CA VAL A 171 19.19 43.30 -12.29
C VAL A 171 20.70 43.31 -12.17
N GLU A 172 21.38 42.59 -13.05
CA GLU A 172 22.84 42.55 -13.13
C GLU A 172 23.38 43.34 -14.32
N ARG A 173 24.68 43.67 -14.30
CA ARG A 173 25.31 44.42 -15.38
C ARG A 173 25.29 43.60 -16.68
N GLY A 174 24.60 44.09 -17.70
CA GLY A 174 24.43 43.42 -18.99
C GLY A 174 23.03 42.86 -19.23
N ASP A 175 22.17 42.85 -18.21
CA ASP A 175 20.76 42.54 -18.38
C ASP A 175 20.02 43.64 -19.15
N ASN A 176 19.00 43.23 -19.88
CA ASN A 176 17.98 44.09 -20.45
C ASN A 176 16.63 43.36 -20.34
N LEU A 177 15.52 44.09 -20.48
CA LEU A 177 14.19 43.50 -20.28
C LEU A 177 13.91 42.29 -21.19
N TRP A 178 14.48 42.27 -22.40
CA TRP A 178 14.40 41.15 -23.32
C TRP A 178 15.07 39.89 -22.75
N ASN A 179 16.33 40.00 -22.34
CA ASN A 179 17.10 38.90 -21.77
C ASN A 179 16.52 38.43 -20.43
N ILE A 180 15.94 39.33 -19.63
CA ILE A 180 15.25 38.98 -18.38
C ILE A 180 13.97 38.19 -18.70
N SER A 181 13.13 38.66 -19.63
CA SER A 181 11.89 37.95 -20.01
C SER A 181 12.13 36.60 -20.68
N LYS A 182 13.27 36.45 -21.37
CA LYS A 182 13.73 35.18 -21.96
C LYS A 182 14.08 34.13 -20.90
N LYS A 183 14.33 34.51 -19.64
CA LYS A 183 14.64 33.52 -18.61
C LYS A 183 13.40 32.68 -18.34
N GLU A 184 13.59 31.37 -18.30
CA GLU A 184 12.54 30.38 -17.98
C GLU A 184 11.81 30.74 -16.67
N GLN A 185 12.57 31.24 -15.70
CA GLN A 185 12.07 31.67 -14.39
C GLN A 185 11.21 32.95 -14.38
N ILE A 186 11.09 33.68 -15.50
CA ILE A 186 10.30 34.92 -15.58
C ILE A 186 9.10 34.72 -16.50
N TYR A 187 9.34 34.53 -17.80
CA TYR A 187 8.27 34.31 -18.78
C TYR A 187 8.59 33.20 -19.79
N ASP A 188 9.83 32.72 -19.87
CA ASP A 188 10.33 31.84 -20.94
C ASP A 188 10.00 32.36 -22.36
N ASP A 189 9.78 33.66 -22.48
CA ASP A 189 9.35 34.31 -23.72
C ASP A 189 9.97 35.71 -23.79
N PRO A 190 10.98 35.91 -24.66
CA PRO A 190 11.60 37.21 -24.84
C PRO A 190 10.64 38.32 -25.25
N TYR A 191 9.50 37.99 -25.91
CA TYR A 191 8.51 38.99 -26.34
C TYR A 191 7.63 39.48 -25.18
N MET A 192 7.72 38.87 -24.01
CA MET A 192 6.99 39.29 -22.81
C MET A 192 7.67 40.44 -22.05
N TRP A 193 8.83 40.92 -22.50
CA TRP A 193 9.51 42.08 -21.91
C TRP A 193 8.61 43.32 -21.67
N PRO A 194 7.60 43.67 -22.52
CA PRO A 194 6.73 44.81 -22.25
C PRO A 194 5.88 44.62 -20.99
N ARG A 195 5.62 43.39 -20.55
CA ARG A 195 4.92 43.11 -19.29
C ARG A 195 5.77 43.49 -18.09
N ILE A 196 7.07 43.17 -18.11
CA ILE A 196 8.03 43.59 -17.08
C ILE A 196 8.06 45.12 -17.00
N TYR A 197 8.17 45.79 -18.15
CA TYR A 197 8.15 47.26 -18.20
C TYR A 197 6.87 47.83 -17.61
N ARG A 198 5.69 47.34 -18.02
CA ARG A 198 4.39 47.84 -17.51
C ARG A 198 4.21 47.59 -16.02
N ALA A 199 4.64 46.43 -15.50
CA ALA A 199 4.50 46.08 -14.09
C ALA A 199 5.40 46.92 -13.16
N ASN A 200 6.53 47.43 -13.69
CA ASN A 200 7.53 48.18 -12.92
C ASN A 200 7.65 49.65 -13.36
N LYS A 201 6.75 50.14 -14.23
CA LYS A 201 6.85 51.49 -14.81
C LYS A 201 6.73 52.59 -13.76
N ASP A 202 5.93 52.32 -12.73
CA ASP A 202 5.57 53.27 -11.69
C ASP A 202 6.29 52.98 -10.35
N GLN A 203 7.31 52.12 -10.38
CA GLN A 203 8.21 51.83 -9.26
C GLN A 203 9.52 52.62 -9.43
#